data_AF-A0A401Z4R6-F1
#
_entry.id   AF-A0A401Z4R6-F1
#
_cell.length_a   1.000
_cell.length_b   1.000
_cell.length_c   1.000
_cell.angle_alpha   90.00
_cell.angle_beta   90.00
_cell.angle_gamma   90.00
#
_symmetry.space_group_name_H-M   'P 1'
#
loop_
_entity.id
_entity.type
_entity.pdbx_description
1 polymer ?
#
loop_
_entity_poly.entity_id
_entity_poly.type
_entity_poly.pdbx_seq_one_letter_code
_entity_poly.pdbx_strand_id
1 'polypeptide(L)'
;MRWQAITERGIRIDHRTYDHEVPGPLRGQSSGIVARGGKWEVHHNPHDGRQVWVRLPDGELTEIPWIHRDHTHHPFDERTRRYVRATAGPHTDADIHEANLADALDRPMRRAHTGRATRAEQRLLACGTPTRTPHRHAPCTKDRSVPPSRGRARRASTNSTTVPMHPHCRGRTLR
;
A
#
# COMPACT_ATOMS: atom_id res chain seq x y z
N MET A 1 11.56 9.84 7.38
CA MET A 1 12.75 9.19 6.77
C MET A 1 13.78 8.84 7.83
N ARG A 2 14.53 7.76 7.66
CA ARG A 2 15.70 7.35 8.47
C ARG A 2 16.72 6.61 7.59
N TRP A 3 17.96 6.52 8.03
CA TRP A 3 19.02 5.79 7.33
C TRP A 3 19.23 4.41 7.96
N GLN A 4 19.13 3.33 7.20
CA GLN A 4 19.39 1.96 7.69
C GLN A 4 20.16 1.10 6.69
N ALA A 5 20.93 0.15 7.20
CA ALA A 5 21.55 -0.90 6.39
C ALA A 5 20.50 -1.97 6.03
N ILE A 6 20.62 -2.56 4.84
CA ILE A 6 19.90 -3.77 4.45
C ILE A 6 20.83 -4.94 4.78
N THR A 7 20.49 -5.74 5.80
CA THR A 7 21.29 -6.93 6.15
C THR A 7 20.78 -8.15 5.40
N GLU A 8 21.42 -9.31 5.58
CA GLU A 8 20.94 -10.59 5.08
C GLU A 8 19.50 -10.89 5.53
N ARG A 9 19.14 -10.49 6.77
CA ARG A 9 17.79 -10.60 7.36
C ARG A 9 16.85 -9.43 6.98
N GLY A 10 17.22 -8.60 6.01
CA GLY A 10 16.43 -7.45 5.55
C GLY A 10 16.65 -6.18 6.37
N ILE A 11 15.60 -5.38 6.54
CA ILE A 11 15.69 -4.07 7.22
C ILE A 11 15.07 -4.18 8.61
N ARG A 12 15.88 -3.97 9.65
CA ARG A 12 15.41 -3.95 11.04
C ARG A 12 15.17 -2.51 11.51
N ILE A 13 13.93 -2.21 11.89
CA ILE A 13 13.44 -0.89 12.34
C ILE A 13 12.51 -1.12 13.53
N ASP A 14 12.85 -0.59 14.70
CA ASP A 14 11.97 -0.51 15.87
C ASP A 14 11.34 -1.87 16.29
N HIS A 15 12.14 -2.93 16.24
CA HIS A 15 11.75 -4.34 16.39
C HIS A 15 10.64 -4.75 15.39
N ARG A 16 10.83 -4.40 14.13
CA ARG A 16 10.17 -4.93 12.94
C ARG A 16 11.25 -5.38 11.97
N THR A 17 11.06 -6.54 11.38
CA THR A 17 11.89 -7.11 10.32
C THR A 17 11.14 -6.97 9.00
N TYR A 18 11.61 -6.05 8.14
CA TYR A 18 11.05 -5.85 6.80
C TYR A 18 11.85 -6.68 5.80
N ASP A 19 11.21 -7.72 5.27
CA ASP A 19 11.85 -8.73 4.45
C ASP A 19 11.01 -8.99 3.19
N HIS A 20 11.66 -8.95 2.03
CA HIS A 20 11.01 -9.17 0.74
C HIS A 20 12.03 -9.60 -0.32
N GLU A 21 11.56 -10.14 -1.45
CA GLU A 21 12.42 -10.57 -2.56
C GLU A 21 13.09 -9.40 -3.31
N VAL A 22 12.39 -8.27 -3.46
CA VAL A 22 12.85 -7.09 -4.23
C VAL A 22 14.17 -6.48 -3.71
N PRO A 23 14.39 -6.25 -2.39
CA PRO A 23 15.71 -5.86 -1.88
C PRO A 23 16.74 -7.01 -1.89
N GLY A 24 16.37 -8.23 -2.30
CA GLY A 24 17.20 -9.44 -2.30
C GLY A 24 18.61 -9.25 -2.82
N PRO A 25 18.79 -8.75 -4.07
CA PRO A 25 20.13 -8.51 -4.64
C PRO A 25 20.95 -7.47 -3.87
N LEU A 26 20.32 -6.57 -3.12
CA LEU A 26 20.94 -5.44 -2.42
C LEU A 26 21.25 -5.74 -0.93
N ARG A 27 20.96 -6.95 -0.45
CA ARG A 27 21.29 -7.39 0.92
C ARG A 27 22.81 -7.38 1.12
N GLY A 28 23.25 -6.77 2.22
CA GLY A 28 24.67 -6.59 2.52
C GLY A 28 25.37 -5.51 1.66
N GLN A 29 24.71 -4.93 0.66
CA GLN A 29 25.31 -3.89 -0.18
C GLN A 29 25.28 -2.50 0.49
N SER A 30 26.35 -1.75 0.28
CA SER A 30 26.42 -0.32 0.59
C SER A 30 25.67 0.48 -0.48
N SER A 31 24.92 1.49 -0.06
CA SER A 31 24.26 2.46 -0.96
C SER A 31 25.23 3.37 -1.73
N GLY A 32 26.54 3.26 -1.52
CA GLY A 32 27.56 4.17 -2.03
C GLY A 32 27.61 5.53 -1.32
N ILE A 33 26.62 5.86 -0.48
CA ILE A 33 26.53 7.15 0.22
C ILE A 33 27.45 7.11 1.46
N VAL A 34 28.73 7.41 1.25
CA VAL A 34 29.77 7.43 2.31
C VAL A 34 29.39 8.36 3.47
N ALA A 35 28.80 9.53 3.17
CA ALA A 35 28.30 10.48 4.18
C ALA A 35 27.19 9.93 5.10
N ARG A 36 26.63 8.75 4.78
CA ARG A 36 25.64 8.02 5.59
C ARG A 36 26.13 6.63 6.00
N GLY A 37 27.42 6.33 5.81
CA GLY A 37 28.03 5.04 6.13
C GLY A 37 27.49 3.89 5.27
N GLY A 38 27.18 4.14 3.99
CA GLY A 38 26.64 3.12 3.08
C GLY A 38 25.20 2.70 3.38
N LYS A 39 24.49 3.42 4.26
CA LYS A 39 23.10 3.13 4.61
C LYS A 39 22.13 3.61 3.52
N TRP A 40 20.99 2.94 3.45
CA TRP A 40 19.89 3.22 2.53
C TRP A 40 18.89 4.20 3.14
N GLU A 41 18.24 5.01 2.29
CA GLU A 41 17.22 5.97 2.71
C GLU A 41 15.87 5.24 2.85
N VAL A 42 15.38 5.10 4.09
CA VAL A 42 14.15 4.39 4.42
C VAL A 42 13.07 5.36 4.92
N HIS A 43 11.94 5.38 4.24
CA HIS A 43 10.72 6.08 4.62
C HIS A 43 9.76 5.10 5.30
N HIS A 44 9.05 5.57 6.32
CA HIS A 44 7.99 4.82 6.99
C HIS A 44 6.83 5.78 7.23
N ASN A 45 5.61 5.25 7.23
CA ASN A 45 4.43 6.01 7.64
C ASN A 45 4.23 5.83 9.15
N PRO A 46 4.22 6.91 9.97
CA PRO A 46 3.92 6.79 11.40
C PRO A 46 2.57 6.14 11.73
N HIS A 47 1.62 6.21 10.78
CA HIS A 47 0.26 5.67 10.86
C HIS A 47 0.08 4.30 10.19
N ASP A 48 1.12 3.78 9.54
CA ASP A 48 1.10 2.44 8.96
C ASP A 48 2.46 1.76 9.08
N GLY A 49 2.65 1.05 10.20
CA GLY A 49 3.85 0.27 10.45
C GLY A 49 3.98 -1.00 9.58
N ARG A 50 2.99 -1.36 8.76
CA ARG A 50 2.97 -2.63 7.98
C ARG A 50 3.91 -2.63 6.79
N GLN A 51 4.45 -1.47 6.39
CA GLN A 51 5.32 -1.33 5.22
C GLN A 51 6.29 -0.15 5.37
N VAL A 52 7.41 -0.23 4.67
CA VAL A 52 8.38 0.87 4.50
C VAL A 52 8.66 1.08 3.02
N TRP A 53 9.22 2.24 2.67
CA TRP A 53 9.70 2.52 1.32
C TRP A 53 11.19 2.79 1.35
N VAL A 54 11.96 2.12 0.49
CA VAL A 54 13.40 2.31 0.39
C VAL A 54 13.73 2.96 -0.94
N ARG A 55 14.59 3.99 -0.91
CA ARG A 55 15.17 4.53 -2.14
C ARG A 55 16.24 3.56 -2.65
N LEU A 56 15.99 2.92 -3.79
CA LEU A 56 16.95 2.03 -4.45
C LEU A 56 17.89 2.84 -5.39
N PRO A 57 18.94 2.24 -5.99
CA PRO A 57 19.91 2.97 -6.82
C PRO A 57 19.34 3.51 -8.13
N ASP A 58 18.21 2.96 -8.57
CA ASP A 58 17.39 3.46 -9.69
C ASP A 58 16.71 4.82 -9.39
N GLY A 59 16.74 5.28 -8.14
CA GLY A 59 16.08 6.50 -7.68
C GLY A 59 14.62 6.29 -7.27
N GLU A 60 14.08 5.09 -7.40
CA GLU A 60 12.68 4.77 -7.10
C GLU A 60 12.47 4.43 -5.62
N LEU A 61 11.24 4.64 -5.14
CA LEU A 61 10.80 4.25 -3.79
C LEU A 61 10.05 2.92 -3.86
N THR A 62 10.74 1.85 -3.44
CA THR A 62 10.24 0.48 -3.40
C THR A 62 9.54 0.18 -2.08
N GLU A 63 8.29 -0.28 -2.13
CA GLU A 63 7.56 -0.79 -0.96
C GLU A 63 8.18 -2.13 -0.50
N ILE A 64 8.44 -2.25 0.80
CA ILE A 64 8.86 -3.49 1.46
C ILE A 64 7.86 -3.76 2.59
N PRO A 65 7.10 -4.87 2.54
CA PRO A 65 6.19 -5.26 3.61
C PRO A 65 6.95 -5.69 4.88
N TRP A 66 6.29 -5.54 6.02
CA TRP A 66 6.68 -6.18 7.27
C TRP A 66 6.41 -7.69 7.18
N ILE A 67 7.26 -8.56 7.71
CA ILE A 67 7.03 -10.02 7.66
C ILE A 67 5.71 -10.46 8.30
N HIS A 68 5.23 -9.72 9.31
CA HIS A 68 3.93 -9.96 9.94
C HIS A 68 2.82 -9.02 9.42
N ARG A 69 2.96 -8.48 8.19
CA ARG A 69 1.92 -7.67 7.52
C ARG A 69 0.57 -8.38 7.49
N ASP A 70 0.56 -9.70 7.35
CA ASP A 70 -0.65 -10.49 7.22
C ASP A 70 -1.27 -10.89 8.57
N HIS A 71 -0.47 -10.89 9.65
CA HIS A 71 -1.00 -11.10 11.00
C HIS A 71 -1.85 -9.90 11.44
N THR A 72 -1.40 -8.67 11.14
CA THR A 72 -2.13 -7.45 11.50
C THR A 72 -3.00 -6.96 10.36
N HIS A 73 -4.30 -7.23 10.41
CA HIS A 73 -5.19 -7.07 9.24
C HIS A 73 -5.44 -5.60 8.86
N HIS A 74 -5.31 -4.68 9.82
CA HIS A 74 -5.55 -3.24 9.65
C HIS A 74 -4.25 -2.42 9.83
N PRO A 75 -4.10 -1.26 9.17
CA PRO A 75 -2.99 -0.32 9.43
C PRO A 75 -3.02 0.19 10.88
N PHE A 76 -1.84 0.34 11.49
CA PHE A 76 -1.71 0.77 12.89
C PHE A 76 -0.62 1.82 13.09
N ASP A 77 -0.90 2.73 14.02
CA ASP A 77 0.03 3.70 14.57
C ASP A 77 1.19 3.07 15.36
N GLU A 78 2.36 3.70 15.28
CA GLU A 78 3.47 3.44 16.21
C GLU A 78 3.06 3.62 17.68
N ARG A 79 2.12 4.53 17.98
CA ARG A 79 1.57 4.71 19.34
C ARG A 79 0.88 3.46 19.87
N THR A 80 0.06 2.81 19.04
CA THR A 80 -0.63 1.56 19.38
C THR A 80 0.39 0.44 19.58
N ARG A 81 1.39 0.32 18.70
CA ARG A 81 2.50 -0.64 18.86
C ARG A 81 3.29 -0.41 20.15
N ARG A 82 3.62 0.83 20.49
CA ARG A 82 4.35 1.18 21.71
C ARG A 82 3.57 0.81 22.97
N TYR A 83 2.25 1.02 22.97
CA TYR A 83 1.37 0.58 24.05
C TYR A 83 1.35 -0.95 24.19
N VAL A 84 1.12 -1.68 23.09
CA VAL A 84 1.09 -3.16 23.13
C VAL A 84 2.45 -3.73 23.53
N ARG A 85 3.57 -3.16 23.07
CA ARG A 85 4.92 -3.54 23.54
C ARG A 85 5.11 -3.30 25.03
N ALA A 86 4.61 -2.19 25.59
CA ALA A 86 4.71 -1.93 27.02
C ALA A 86 3.89 -2.94 27.86
N THR A 87 2.84 -3.53 27.28
CA THR A 87 2.07 -4.63 27.92
C THR A 87 2.62 -6.03 27.64
N ALA A 88 3.41 -6.21 26.58
CA ALA A 88 4.08 -7.47 26.26
C ALA A 88 5.35 -7.59 27.11
N GLY A 89 5.37 -8.56 28.03
CA GLY A 89 6.53 -8.80 28.89
C GLY A 89 7.83 -9.11 28.12
N PRO A 90 9.00 -9.08 28.78
CA PRO A 90 10.26 -9.44 28.15
C PRO A 90 10.21 -10.88 27.60
N HIS A 91 10.87 -11.10 26.47
CA HIS A 91 10.99 -12.41 25.81
C HIS A 91 12.46 -12.64 25.46
N THR A 92 12.93 -13.86 25.63
CA THR A 92 14.33 -14.25 25.33
C THR A 92 14.60 -14.37 23.83
N ASP A 93 13.58 -14.72 23.05
CA ASP A 93 13.64 -14.86 21.60
C ASP A 93 12.98 -13.65 20.93
N ALA A 94 13.74 -12.99 20.03
CA ALA A 94 13.31 -11.77 19.36
C ALA A 94 12.26 -12.01 18.27
N ASP A 95 12.29 -13.18 17.61
CA ASP A 95 11.41 -13.50 16.48
C ASP A 95 10.06 -14.01 17.01
N ILE A 96 10.07 -14.81 18.09
CA ILE A 96 8.85 -15.16 18.86
C ILE A 96 8.22 -13.88 19.46
N HIS A 97 9.02 -12.96 19.98
CA HIS A 97 8.51 -11.67 20.48
C HIS A 97 7.88 -10.82 19.36
N GLU A 98 8.45 -10.84 18.16
CA GLU A 98 7.93 -10.09 17.01
C GLU A 98 6.56 -10.63 16.55
N ALA A 99 6.41 -11.96 16.49
CA ALA A 99 5.15 -12.63 16.21
C ALA A 99 4.09 -12.38 17.30
N ASN A 100 4.44 -12.59 18.57
CA ASN A 100 3.54 -12.33 19.70
C ASN A 100 3.05 -10.87 19.74
N LEU A 101 3.91 -9.91 19.36
CA LEU A 101 3.55 -8.49 19.25
C LEU A 101 2.59 -8.23 18.07
N ALA A 102 2.71 -8.95 16.95
CA ALA A 102 1.79 -8.85 15.82
C ALA A 102 0.39 -9.37 16.18
N ASP A 103 0.31 -10.51 16.86
CA ASP A 103 -0.97 -11.11 17.28
C ASP A 103 -1.64 -10.30 18.40
N ALA A 104 -0.85 -9.72 19.31
CA ALA A 104 -1.33 -8.81 20.34
C ALA A 104 -1.83 -7.47 19.76
N LEU A 105 -1.33 -7.06 18.58
CA LEU A 105 -1.83 -5.91 17.82
C LEU A 105 -3.13 -6.23 17.08
N ASP A 106 -3.25 -7.38 16.41
CA ASP A 106 -4.46 -7.72 15.66
C ASP A 106 -5.70 -7.86 16.57
N ARG A 107 -5.53 -8.40 17.78
CA ARG A 107 -6.62 -8.67 18.73
C ARG A 107 -7.52 -7.46 19.06
N PRO A 108 -7.00 -6.29 19.50
CA PRO A 108 -7.82 -5.08 19.70
C PRO A 108 -8.38 -4.52 18.38
N MET A 109 -7.67 -4.66 17.25
CA MET A 109 -8.10 -4.13 15.96
C MET A 109 -9.28 -4.92 15.38
N ARG A 110 -9.21 -6.25 15.44
CA ARG A 110 -10.31 -7.17 15.11
C ARG A 110 -11.53 -6.96 16.01
N ARG A 111 -11.32 -6.68 17.30
CA ARG A 111 -12.40 -6.23 18.21
C ARG A 111 -13.01 -4.90 17.75
N ALA A 112 -12.20 -3.91 17.37
CA ALA A 112 -12.70 -2.61 16.93
C ALA A 112 -13.52 -2.72 15.63
N HIS A 113 -13.01 -3.48 14.65
CA HIS A 113 -13.71 -3.73 13.40
C HIS A 113 -15.04 -4.48 13.58
N THR A 114 -15.12 -5.39 14.56
CA THR A 114 -16.36 -6.10 14.92
C THR A 114 -17.27 -5.34 15.89
N GLY A 115 -16.97 -4.07 16.21
CA GLY A 115 -17.75 -3.24 17.14
C GLY A 115 -17.65 -3.65 18.62
N ARG A 116 -16.71 -4.55 18.97
CA ARG A 116 -16.52 -5.15 20.30
C ARG A 116 -15.31 -4.61 21.06
N ALA A 117 -14.66 -3.55 20.57
CA ALA A 117 -13.55 -2.90 21.27
C ALA A 117 -14.05 -2.10 22.49
N THR A 118 -13.28 -2.16 23.58
CA THR A 118 -13.46 -1.32 24.76
C THR A 118 -13.21 0.16 24.42
N ARG A 119 -13.74 1.07 25.24
CA ARG A 119 -13.54 2.53 25.07
C ARG A 119 -12.06 2.95 25.11
N ALA A 120 -11.21 2.17 25.80
CA ALA A 120 -9.76 2.39 25.81
C ALA A 120 -9.13 2.04 24.45
N GLU A 121 -9.43 0.85 23.91
CA GLU A 121 -8.96 0.41 22.60
C GLU A 121 -9.46 1.32 21.48
N GLN A 122 -10.74 1.73 21.50
CA GLN A 122 -11.30 2.68 20.53
C GLN A 122 -10.51 4.00 20.53
N ARG A 123 -10.15 4.54 21.70
CA ARG A 123 -9.34 5.76 21.82
C ARG A 123 -7.89 5.57 21.34
N LEU A 124 -7.29 4.41 21.59
CA LEU A 124 -5.95 4.08 21.11
C LEU A 124 -5.91 4.00 19.57
N LEU A 125 -6.94 3.42 18.95
CA LEU A 125 -7.01 3.21 17.51
C LEU A 125 -7.50 4.45 16.73
N ALA A 126 -8.46 5.22 17.28
CA ALA A 126 -9.03 6.38 16.58
C ALA A 126 -8.03 7.52 16.34
N CYS A 127 -6.98 7.64 17.16
CA CYS A 127 -5.89 8.59 16.94
C CYS A 127 -5.05 8.30 15.68
N GLY A 128 -5.17 7.10 15.09
CA GLY A 128 -4.31 6.60 14.03
C GLY A 128 -5.00 6.30 12.71
N THR A 129 -6.15 6.92 12.44
CA THR A 129 -6.88 6.66 11.18
C THR A 129 -6.01 7.05 9.99
N PRO A 130 -5.56 6.10 9.15
CA PRO A 130 -4.57 6.39 8.13
C PRO A 130 -5.18 7.21 6.98
N THR A 131 -4.50 8.28 6.58
CA THR A 131 -4.70 8.86 5.24
C THR A 131 -4.39 7.77 4.22
N ARG A 132 -5.35 7.46 3.33
CA ARG A 132 -5.22 6.37 2.35
C ARG A 132 -3.95 6.53 1.50
N THR A 133 -2.93 5.74 1.82
CA THR A 133 -1.67 5.69 1.07
C THR A 133 -1.97 5.34 -0.39
N PRO A 134 -1.58 6.16 -1.38
CA PRO A 134 -1.84 5.84 -2.77
C PRO A 134 -1.05 4.59 -3.16
N HIS A 135 -1.76 3.53 -3.52
CA HIS A 135 -1.16 2.33 -4.10
C HIS A 135 -0.40 2.74 -5.36
N ARG A 136 0.89 2.39 -5.46
CA ARG A 136 1.65 2.66 -6.68
C ARG A 136 0.98 1.93 -7.84
N HIS A 137 0.50 2.68 -8.83
CA HIS A 137 -0.04 2.07 -10.04
C HIS A 137 1.05 1.19 -10.65
N ALA A 138 0.80 -0.12 -10.73
CA ALA A 138 1.56 -0.96 -11.65
C ALA A 138 1.47 -0.32 -13.04
N PRO A 139 2.57 -0.22 -13.80
CA PRO A 139 2.52 0.35 -15.13
C PRO A 139 1.60 -0.51 -15.99
N CYS A 140 0.38 -0.02 -16.22
CA CYS A 140 -0.53 -0.58 -17.19
C CYS A 140 0.18 -0.50 -18.54
N THR A 141 0.71 -1.65 -18.99
CA THR A 141 1.31 -1.83 -20.31
C THR A 141 0.22 -1.70 -21.36
N LYS A 142 -0.13 -0.45 -21.67
CA LYS A 142 -0.78 -0.09 -22.92
C LYS A 142 0.23 -0.35 -24.03
N ASP A 143 0.38 -1.61 -24.42
CA ASP A 143 1.05 -1.91 -25.67
C ASP A 143 0.25 -1.25 -26.80
N ARG A 144 0.92 -0.29 -27.43
CA ARG A 144 0.35 0.58 -28.45
C ARG A 144 0.61 -0.05 -29.82
N SER A 145 0.01 -1.22 -30.04
CA SER A 145 -0.01 -1.86 -31.36
C SER A 145 -0.93 -1.10 -32.34
N VAL A 146 -0.36 -0.08 -32.98
CA VAL A 146 -0.94 0.70 -34.11
C VAL A 146 -0.64 -0.06 -35.42
N PRO A 147 -1.55 -0.07 -36.42
CA PRO A 147 -1.74 -1.25 -37.27
C PRO A 147 -0.98 -1.21 -38.61
N PRO A 148 -0.79 -2.36 -39.28
CA PRO A 148 -0.42 -2.40 -40.68
C PRO A 148 -1.61 -2.03 -41.58
N SER A 149 -1.39 -1.05 -42.44
CA SER A 149 -2.36 -0.63 -43.46
C SER A 149 -2.23 -1.45 -44.74
N ARG A 150 -3.37 -1.83 -45.35
CA ARG A 150 -3.71 -1.69 -46.81
C ARG A 150 -4.81 -2.68 -47.23
N GLY A 151 -5.84 -2.18 -47.91
CA GLY A 151 -6.91 -2.98 -48.50
C GLY A 151 -8.00 -2.11 -49.13
N ARG A 152 -7.78 -1.62 -50.36
CA ARG A 152 -8.67 -0.66 -51.05
C ARG A 152 -9.40 -1.30 -52.24
N ALA A 153 -10.70 -1.54 -52.10
CA ALA A 153 -11.69 -1.64 -53.18
C ALA A 153 -13.11 -1.71 -52.56
N ARG A 154 -14.23 -1.25 -53.13
CA ARG A 154 -14.61 -0.19 -54.09
C ARG A 154 -16.13 -0.39 -54.33
N ARG A 155 -16.93 0.69 -54.19
CA ARG A 155 -18.26 0.95 -54.81
C ARG A 155 -19.50 0.05 -54.54
N ALA A 156 -20.49 0.71 -53.90
CA ALA A 156 -21.81 1.11 -54.45
C ALA A 156 -22.98 0.12 -54.64
N SER A 157 -24.07 0.40 -53.89
CA SER A 157 -25.51 0.50 -54.27
C SER A 157 -26.27 0.96 -53.00
N THR A 158 -27.01 2.08 -52.90
CA THR A 158 -28.31 2.47 -53.53
C THR A 158 -29.42 1.45 -53.20
N ASN A 159 -30.49 1.73 -52.44
CA ASN A 159 -31.50 2.82 -52.49
C ASN A 159 -32.10 3.09 -51.07
N SER A 160 -32.54 4.31 -50.67
CA SER A 160 -33.91 4.91 -50.83
C SER A 160 -35.04 4.08 -50.17
N THR A 161 -36.05 4.58 -49.43
CA THR A 161 -36.90 5.81 -49.55
C THR A 161 -37.74 6.04 -48.24
N THR A 162 -38.40 7.20 -48.12
CA THR A 162 -39.56 7.52 -47.23
C THR A 162 -39.30 8.13 -45.84
N VAL A 163 -39.31 9.48 -45.82
CA VAL A 163 -39.88 10.36 -44.77
C VAL A 163 -41.37 10.63 -45.13
N PRO A 164 -42.19 11.41 -44.37
CA PRO A 164 -42.14 11.82 -42.95
C PRO A 164 -43.51 11.66 -42.22
N MET A 165 -43.57 11.95 -40.90
CA MET A 165 -44.59 12.90 -40.37
C MET A 165 -44.34 13.35 -38.92
N HIS A 166 -44.08 14.65 -38.76
CA HIS A 166 -44.44 15.46 -37.58
C HIS A 166 -45.96 15.83 -37.67
N PRO A 167 -46.64 16.45 -36.68
CA PRO A 167 -46.15 17.23 -35.52
C PRO A 167 -46.75 16.71 -34.17
N HIS A 168 -47.02 17.43 -33.06
CA HIS A 168 -47.04 18.87 -32.71
C HIS A 168 -46.90 19.13 -31.19
N CYS A 169 -46.75 20.42 -30.82
CA CYS A 169 -47.13 21.15 -29.58
C CYS A 169 -47.16 20.44 -28.19
N ARG A 170 -46.40 20.88 -27.18
CA ARG A 170 -46.36 22.17 -26.43
C ARG A 170 -47.48 22.36 -25.37
N GLY A 171 -47.07 22.40 -24.10
CA GLY A 171 -47.74 23.11 -22.98
C GLY A 171 -48.98 22.43 -22.37
N ARG A 172 -49.53 22.87 -21.23
CA ARG A 172 -49.08 23.85 -20.20
C ARG A 172 -50.01 23.73 -18.96
N THR A 173 -49.45 23.80 -17.74
CA THR A 173 -50.08 24.30 -16.48
C THR A 173 -51.37 23.70 -15.85
N LEU A 174 -51.30 23.53 -14.52
CA LEU A 174 -52.34 23.64 -13.47
C LEU A 174 -53.66 22.84 -13.58
N ARG A 175 -53.89 21.98 -12.58
CA ARG A 175 -54.76 22.37 -11.44
C ARG A 175 -54.37 21.63 -10.16
#